data_AF-A0A066YYA2-F1
#
_entry.id   AF-A0A066YYA2-F1
#
_cell.length_a   1.000
_cell.length_b   1.000
_cell.length_c   1.000
_cell.angle_alpha   90.00
_cell.angle_beta   90.00
_cell.angle_gamma   90.00
#
_symmetry.space_group_name_H-M   'P 1'
#
loop_
_entity.id
_entity.type
_entity.pdbx_description
1 polymer ?
#
loop_
_entity_poly.entity_id
_entity_poly.type
_entity_poly.pdbx_seq_one_letter_code
_entity_poly.pdbx_strand_id
1 'polypeptide(L)'
;MPLAVAPHLLGPADLDDLIDELCDPERQLPTVVASVPPAVPIEEWQETVLGPLLRQLPGLASMYVLGHTALPRFNLALEYHKVYGGAIRTFLPDVDPASRADAARHPVLPRQRIDENLRRAAALLAREPRRVAAELALPAPLSVVPSLWLPPEARKPPERPAHPAVRLERCRLRTEQPRPPRRTRCGTDPASFGELVDRFHEFPLLEFTGDSKETLALDGQADGPGWARLTWDGLTALQEYADAAVRGEAGGDFKQWCEHTPPGCHRFPPRKAVRGESRTVASHGKWKRQRMLPVPAVVDSSCRAFMGAHLRIGGGGTAPRVHYLDDCSGSGRIYVGYIGLHLTNTRTN
;
A
#
# COMPACT_ATOMS: atom_id res chain seq x y z
N MET A 1 -0.18 -8.91 -5.67
CA MET A 1 -1.21 -9.02 -6.73
C MET A 1 -0.52 -9.49 -7.99
N PRO A 2 -1.16 -10.35 -8.81
CA PRO A 2 -0.60 -10.73 -10.09
C PRO A 2 -0.53 -9.50 -10.98
N LEU A 3 0.61 -9.29 -11.65
CA LEU A 3 0.76 -8.26 -12.67
C LEU A 3 -0.21 -8.57 -13.81
N ALA A 4 -1.31 -7.84 -13.87
CA ALA A 4 -2.28 -8.01 -14.93
C ALA A 4 -1.71 -7.49 -16.26
N VAL A 5 -2.02 -8.20 -17.33
CA VAL A 5 -1.61 -7.82 -18.69
C VAL A 5 -2.40 -6.61 -19.18
N ALA A 6 -3.61 -6.40 -18.64
CA ALA A 6 -4.48 -5.27 -18.95
C ALA A 6 -4.62 -4.34 -17.73
N PRO A 7 -4.85 -3.04 -17.96
CA PRO A 7 -5.08 -2.09 -16.87
C PRO A 7 -6.44 -2.33 -16.21
N HIS A 8 -6.52 -2.21 -14.89
CA HIS A 8 -7.78 -2.34 -14.16
C HIS A 8 -8.53 -1.01 -14.12
N LEU A 9 -9.80 -1.00 -14.53
CA LEU A 9 -10.67 0.16 -14.36
C LEU A 9 -11.14 0.24 -12.91
N LEU A 10 -10.96 1.39 -12.28
CA LEU A 10 -11.31 1.62 -10.88
C LEU A 10 -12.53 2.53 -10.75
N GLY A 11 -13.50 2.08 -9.96
CA GLY A 11 -14.58 2.91 -9.44
C GLY A 11 -14.23 3.54 -8.09
N PRO A 12 -15.13 4.34 -7.50
CA PRO A 12 -14.93 4.95 -6.18
C PRO A 12 -14.68 3.95 -5.05
N ALA A 13 -15.30 2.76 -5.11
CA ALA A 13 -15.19 1.73 -4.08
C ALA A 13 -13.80 1.07 -4.03
N ASP A 14 -13.05 1.10 -5.14
CA ASP A 14 -11.74 0.45 -5.26
C ASP A 14 -10.57 1.40 -4.94
N LEU A 15 -10.87 2.67 -4.64
CA LEU A 15 -9.85 3.70 -4.45
C LEU A 15 -9.00 3.49 -3.19
N ASP A 16 -9.63 3.06 -2.10
CA ASP A 16 -8.91 2.81 -0.84
C ASP A 16 -7.85 1.71 -1.04
N ASP A 17 -8.21 0.65 -1.76
CA ASP A 17 -7.29 -0.45 -2.08
C ASP A 17 -6.11 0.04 -2.96
N LEU A 18 -6.36 0.92 -3.93
CA LEU A 18 -5.29 1.54 -4.72
C LEU A 18 -4.41 2.45 -3.85
N ILE A 19 -4.98 3.30 -3.01
CA ILE A 19 -4.20 4.23 -2.20
C ILE A 19 -3.35 3.46 -1.18
N ASP A 20 -3.91 2.41 -0.58
CA ASP A 20 -3.17 1.50 0.29
C ASP A 20 -1.99 0.85 -0.44
N GLU A 21 -2.19 0.38 -1.68
CA GLU A 21 -1.11 -0.15 -2.54
C GLU A 21 -0.04 0.90 -2.81
N LEU A 22 -0.43 2.12 -3.21
CA LEU A 22 0.52 3.19 -3.52
C LEU A 22 1.41 3.51 -2.32
N CYS A 23 0.81 3.56 -1.12
CA CYS A 23 1.51 3.91 0.10
C CYS A 23 2.30 2.73 0.70
N ASP A 24 2.16 1.49 0.22
CA ASP A 24 2.81 0.31 0.78
C ASP A 24 4.36 0.43 0.67
N PRO A 25 5.10 0.49 1.79
CA PRO A 25 6.57 0.61 1.77
C PRO A 25 7.27 -0.65 1.26
N GLU A 26 6.57 -1.79 1.22
CA GLU A 26 7.12 -3.02 0.65
C GLU A 26 6.84 -3.14 -0.86
N ARG A 27 6.11 -2.19 -1.45
CA ARG A 27 5.84 -2.17 -2.89
C ARG A 27 7.12 -1.92 -3.66
N GLN A 28 7.56 -2.94 -4.40
CA GLN A 28 8.78 -2.88 -5.21
C GLN A 28 8.55 -2.39 -6.63
N LEU A 29 7.35 -2.60 -7.18
CA LEU A 29 7.02 -2.25 -8.55
C LEU A 29 6.31 -0.90 -8.62
N PRO A 30 6.62 -0.07 -9.64
CA PRO A 30 5.85 1.14 -9.89
C PRO A 30 4.38 0.84 -10.20
N THR A 31 3.52 1.79 -9.86
CA THR A 31 2.11 1.75 -10.24
C THR A 31 1.83 2.89 -11.21
N VAL A 32 1.25 2.59 -12.37
CA VAL A 32 0.87 3.55 -13.40
C VAL A 32 -0.63 3.79 -13.30
N VAL A 33 -1.01 5.04 -13.07
CA VAL A 33 -2.41 5.46 -12.94
C VAL A 33 -2.74 6.42 -14.08
N ALA A 34 -3.66 6.01 -14.94
CA ALA A 34 -4.17 6.80 -16.05
C ALA A 34 -5.52 7.44 -15.69
N SER A 35 -5.70 8.70 -16.08
CA SER A 35 -7.03 9.33 -16.03
C SER A 35 -7.72 9.23 -17.39
N VAL A 36 -9.06 9.26 -17.38
CA VAL A 36 -9.87 9.36 -18.60
C VAL A 36 -10.28 10.83 -18.83
N PRO A 37 -10.15 11.38 -20.05
CA PRO A 37 -10.65 12.71 -20.36
C PRO A 37 -12.18 12.83 -20.15
N PRO A 38 -12.69 13.99 -19.69
CA PRO A 38 -14.10 14.14 -19.30
C PRO A 38 -15.12 14.00 -20.45
N ALA A 39 -14.72 14.23 -21.70
CA ALA A 39 -15.59 14.17 -22.87
C ALA A 39 -15.35 12.93 -23.75
N VAL A 40 -14.62 11.92 -23.23
CA VAL A 40 -14.25 10.71 -23.99
C VAL A 40 -14.82 9.48 -23.28
N PRO A 41 -15.54 8.58 -23.97
CA PRO A 41 -15.94 7.28 -23.44
C PRO A 41 -14.73 6.48 -22.94
N ILE A 42 -14.88 5.78 -21.82
CA ILE A 42 -13.76 5.05 -21.18
C ILE A 42 -13.24 3.96 -22.10
N GLU A 43 -14.14 3.24 -22.76
CA GLU A 43 -13.85 2.10 -23.64
C GLU A 43 -13.07 2.56 -24.87
N GLU A 44 -13.50 3.68 -25.48
CA GLU A 44 -12.80 4.28 -26.63
C GLU A 44 -11.39 4.71 -26.25
N TRP A 45 -11.23 5.38 -25.10
CA TRP A 45 -9.92 5.80 -24.59
C TRP A 45 -9.01 4.61 -24.28
N GLN A 46 -9.57 3.53 -23.73
CA GLN A 46 -8.83 2.31 -23.41
C GLN A 46 -8.29 1.62 -24.66
N GLU A 47 -9.11 1.41 -25.67
CA GLU A 47 -8.72 0.71 -26.90
C GLU A 47 -7.76 1.54 -27.76
N THR A 48 -8.07 2.82 -27.98
CA THR A 48 -7.35 3.65 -28.95
C THR A 48 -6.04 4.21 -28.41
N VAL A 49 -6.00 4.56 -27.13
CA VAL A 49 -4.84 5.25 -26.52
C VAL A 49 -4.15 4.38 -25.48
N LEU A 50 -4.86 3.91 -24.46
CA LEU A 50 -4.20 3.20 -23.34
C LEU A 50 -3.63 1.85 -23.76
N GLY A 51 -4.32 1.08 -24.61
CA GLY A 51 -3.85 -0.22 -25.10
C GLY A 51 -2.47 -0.15 -25.76
N PRO A 52 -2.27 0.71 -26.79
CA PRO A 52 -0.95 0.91 -27.38
C PRO A 52 0.07 1.53 -26.42
N LEU A 53 -0.35 2.50 -25.59
CA LEU A 53 0.54 3.26 -24.70
C LEU A 53 1.11 2.40 -23.56
N LEU A 54 0.30 1.52 -22.98
CA LEU A 54 0.64 0.69 -21.83
C LEU A 54 1.26 -0.65 -22.22
N ARG A 55 1.33 -0.99 -23.52
CA ARG A 55 1.79 -2.30 -24.04
C ARG A 55 3.16 -2.76 -23.53
N GLN A 56 4.03 -1.82 -23.14
CA GLN A 56 5.40 -2.12 -22.68
C GLN A 56 5.52 -2.31 -21.16
N LEU A 57 4.43 -2.14 -20.41
CA LEU A 57 4.41 -2.14 -18.96
C LEU A 57 4.03 -3.46 -18.28
N PRO A 58 3.34 -4.44 -18.92
CA PRO A 58 3.11 -5.74 -18.30
C PRO A 58 4.41 -6.35 -17.77
N GLY A 59 4.40 -6.79 -16.51
CA GLY A 59 5.60 -7.30 -15.84
C GLY A 59 6.51 -6.25 -15.20
N LEU A 60 6.36 -4.96 -15.55
CA LEU A 60 7.18 -3.86 -15.04
C LEU A 60 6.43 -2.91 -14.09
N ALA A 61 5.10 -2.83 -14.21
CA ALA A 61 4.27 -1.98 -13.37
C ALA A 61 2.85 -2.52 -13.21
N SER A 62 2.21 -2.22 -12.09
CA SER A 62 0.74 -2.32 -11.95
C SER A 62 0.10 -1.19 -12.75
N MET A 63 -1.03 -1.44 -13.42
CA MET A 63 -1.69 -0.45 -14.28
C MET A 63 -3.15 -0.28 -13.90
N TYR A 64 -3.57 0.96 -13.69
CA TYR A 64 -4.93 1.33 -13.30
C TYR A 64 -5.46 2.48 -14.15
N VAL A 65 -6.77 2.46 -14.42
CA VAL A 65 -7.52 3.55 -15.07
C VAL A 65 -8.53 4.10 -14.08
N LEU A 66 -8.47 5.40 -13.82
CA LEU A 66 -9.45 6.10 -12.99
C LEU A 66 -10.66 6.48 -13.84
N GLY A 67 -11.83 5.92 -13.51
CA GLY A 67 -13.10 6.36 -14.09
C GLY A 67 -13.44 7.80 -13.68
N HIS A 68 -14.37 8.44 -14.41
CA HIS A 68 -14.74 9.85 -14.21
C HIS A 68 -15.18 10.18 -12.78
N THR A 69 -15.86 9.26 -12.11
CA THR A 69 -16.34 9.42 -10.72
C THR A 69 -15.28 9.13 -9.65
N ALA A 70 -14.22 8.42 -10.02
CA ALA A 70 -13.12 8.04 -9.13
C ALA A 70 -12.03 9.13 -9.10
N LEU A 71 -11.80 9.82 -10.21
CA LEU A 71 -10.74 10.82 -10.36
C LEU A 71 -10.77 11.94 -9.31
N PRO A 72 -11.93 12.59 -9.00
CA PRO A 72 -11.95 13.67 -8.00
C PRO A 72 -11.60 13.16 -6.60
N ARG A 73 -12.10 11.99 -6.22
CA ARG A 73 -11.83 11.36 -4.92
C ARG A 73 -10.36 10.95 -4.79
N PHE A 74 -9.79 10.36 -5.84
CA PHE A 74 -8.37 10.04 -5.89
C PHE A 74 -7.50 11.28 -5.68
N ASN A 75 -7.80 12.38 -6.40
CA ASN A 75 -7.06 13.64 -6.27
C ASN A 75 -7.27 14.36 -4.93
N LEU A 76 -8.34 14.06 -4.20
CA LEU A 76 -8.53 14.52 -2.82
C LEU A 76 -7.61 13.75 -1.87
N ALA A 77 -7.57 12.42 -1.99
CA ALA A 77 -6.72 11.57 -1.14
C ALA A 77 -5.20 11.74 -1.41
N LEU A 78 -4.85 12.06 -2.66
CA LEU A 78 -3.49 12.29 -3.15
C LEU A 78 -3.33 13.74 -3.65
N GLU A 79 -3.56 14.69 -2.75
CA GLU A 79 -3.62 16.13 -3.06
C GLU A 79 -2.40 16.66 -3.83
N TYR A 80 -1.20 16.20 -3.49
CA TYR A 80 0.03 16.62 -4.17
C TYR A 80 0.37 15.75 -5.39
N HIS A 81 -0.25 14.57 -5.49
CA HIS A 81 0.04 13.57 -6.51
C HIS A 81 -1.07 13.44 -7.55
N LYS A 82 -1.70 14.57 -7.88
CA LYS A 82 -2.84 14.62 -8.81
C LYS A 82 -2.55 14.00 -10.18
N VAL A 83 -3.60 13.41 -10.75
CA VAL A 83 -3.71 12.96 -12.14
C VAL A 83 -4.85 13.76 -12.79
N TYR A 84 -4.75 14.14 -14.06
CA TYR A 84 -5.73 15.04 -14.67
C TYR A 84 -5.87 14.82 -16.18
N GLY A 85 -7.07 15.04 -16.73
CA GLY A 85 -7.27 15.37 -18.15
C GLY A 85 -6.69 14.40 -19.18
N GLY A 86 -6.66 13.09 -18.90
CA GLY A 86 -6.04 12.10 -19.78
C GLY A 86 -4.54 11.91 -19.58
N ALA A 87 -3.94 12.62 -18.62
CA ALA A 87 -2.57 12.40 -18.21
C ALA A 87 -2.44 11.06 -17.47
N ILE A 88 -1.22 10.54 -17.50
CA ILE A 88 -0.83 9.32 -16.81
C ILE A 88 0.27 9.67 -15.81
N ARG A 89 0.15 9.19 -14.58
CA ARG A 89 1.17 9.36 -13.56
C ARG A 89 1.79 8.03 -13.18
N THR A 90 3.11 8.02 -13.08
CA THR A 90 3.89 6.86 -12.63
C THR A 90 4.29 7.06 -11.17
N PHE A 91 3.69 6.26 -10.30
CA PHE A 91 3.96 6.22 -8.87
C PHE A 91 5.07 5.19 -8.57
N LEU A 92 6.32 5.65 -8.54
CA LEU A 92 7.46 4.89 -8.03
C LEU A 92 7.26 4.37 -6.59
N PRO A 93 8.02 3.36 -6.12
CA PRO A 93 8.01 2.91 -4.73
C PRO A 93 8.16 4.02 -3.68
N ASP A 94 7.72 3.70 -2.46
CA ASP A 94 7.71 4.61 -1.32
C ASP A 94 6.95 5.91 -1.61
N VAL A 95 5.79 5.83 -2.29
CA VAL A 95 4.91 6.99 -2.37
C VAL A 95 4.50 7.28 -0.97
N ASP A 96 4.67 8.53 -0.62
CA ASP A 96 3.96 9.03 0.51
C ASP A 96 2.87 9.94 -0.12
N PRO A 97 1.64 10.06 0.44
CA PRO A 97 0.56 10.93 -0.08
C PRO A 97 0.50 12.44 0.37
N ALA A 98 0.78 12.79 1.63
CA ALA A 98 0.84 14.16 2.16
C ALA A 98 2.08 15.13 1.89
N SER A 99 3.05 14.93 0.97
CA SER A 99 4.26 15.77 0.73
C SER A 99 4.21 16.22 -0.69
N ARG A 100 4.25 17.54 -0.80
CA ARG A 100 4.49 18.22 -2.03
C ARG A 100 5.86 17.94 -2.64
N ALA A 101 6.90 17.74 -1.83
CA ALA A 101 8.26 17.53 -2.33
C ALA A 101 8.41 16.16 -3.02
N ASP A 102 7.79 15.13 -2.45
CA ASP A 102 7.79 13.78 -3.02
C ASP A 102 7.07 13.69 -4.37
N ALA A 103 6.05 14.53 -4.59
CA ALA A 103 5.30 14.57 -5.84
C ALA A 103 6.22 14.66 -7.07
N ALA A 104 7.37 15.35 -6.96
CA ALA A 104 8.36 15.50 -8.02
C ALA A 104 9.04 14.18 -8.43
N ARG A 105 9.11 13.18 -7.53
CA ARG A 105 9.65 11.85 -7.84
C ARG A 105 8.73 11.01 -8.74
N HIS A 106 7.47 11.40 -8.87
CA HIS A 106 6.44 10.60 -9.55
C HIS A 106 6.05 11.28 -10.87
N PRO A 107 6.66 10.85 -12.01
CA PRO A 107 6.50 11.54 -13.28
C PRO A 107 5.06 11.56 -13.76
N VAL A 108 4.67 12.68 -14.37
CA VAL A 108 3.39 12.84 -15.06
C VAL A 108 3.66 12.97 -16.55
N LEU A 109 3.06 12.08 -17.34
CA LEU A 109 3.01 12.17 -18.78
C LEU A 109 1.71 12.88 -19.18
N PRO A 110 1.76 14.17 -19.56
CA PRO A 110 0.57 14.92 -19.92
C PRO A 110 -0.03 14.43 -21.24
N ARG A 111 -1.36 14.54 -21.37
CA ARG A 111 -2.09 14.14 -22.57
C ARG A 111 -1.52 14.74 -23.86
N GLN A 112 -1.14 16.02 -23.85
CA GLN A 112 -0.58 16.68 -25.03
C GLN A 112 0.60 15.88 -25.65
N ARG A 113 1.50 15.33 -24.82
CA ARG A 113 2.62 14.53 -25.32
C ARG A 113 2.20 13.16 -25.87
N ILE A 114 1.10 12.61 -25.36
CA ILE A 114 0.51 11.36 -25.84
C ILE A 114 -0.08 11.60 -27.23
N ASP A 115 -0.83 12.69 -27.38
CA ASP A 115 -1.50 13.08 -28.63
C ASP A 115 -0.48 13.47 -29.73
N GLU A 116 0.63 14.13 -29.37
CA GLU A 116 1.72 14.47 -30.31
C GLU A 116 2.39 13.23 -30.93
N ASN A 117 2.73 12.23 -30.11
CA ASN A 117 3.38 11.01 -30.59
C ASN A 117 3.21 9.85 -29.61
N LEU A 118 2.20 9.02 -29.86
CA LEU A 118 1.85 7.87 -29.02
C LEU A 118 3.01 6.87 -28.83
N ARG A 119 3.80 6.60 -29.88
CA ARG A 119 4.92 5.65 -29.79
C ARG A 119 6.04 6.18 -28.90
N ARG A 120 6.39 7.46 -29.04
CA ARG A 120 7.40 8.11 -28.21
C ARG A 120 6.91 8.24 -26.76
N ALA A 121 5.64 8.56 -26.57
CA ALA A 121 5.00 8.61 -25.26
C ALA A 121 5.06 7.25 -24.54
N ALA A 122 4.80 6.14 -25.23
CA ALA A 122 4.93 4.79 -24.68
C ALA A 122 6.36 4.48 -24.23
N ALA A 123 7.36 4.87 -25.03
CA ALA A 123 8.77 4.71 -24.66
C ALA A 123 9.16 5.54 -23.43
N LEU A 124 8.64 6.77 -23.32
CA LEU A 124 8.87 7.63 -22.15
C LEU A 124 8.22 7.06 -20.89
N LEU A 125 6.97 6.59 -20.99
CA LEU A 125 6.23 6.01 -19.88
C LEU A 125 6.92 4.76 -19.31
N ALA A 126 7.53 3.94 -20.17
CA ALA A 126 8.22 2.71 -19.78
C ALA A 126 9.63 2.94 -19.17
N ARG A 127 10.15 4.18 -19.18
CA ARG A 127 11.53 4.47 -18.73
C ARG A 127 11.75 4.16 -17.25
N GLU A 128 10.94 4.75 -16.36
CA GLU A 128 11.12 4.54 -14.92
C GLU A 128 10.77 3.10 -14.49
N PRO A 129 9.69 2.47 -14.98
CA PRO A 129 9.43 1.05 -14.71
C PRO A 129 10.59 0.12 -15.08
N ARG A 130 11.24 0.35 -16.22
CA ARG A 130 12.44 -0.42 -16.62
C ARG A 130 13.63 -0.16 -15.69
N ARG A 131 13.84 1.10 -15.31
CA ARG A 131 14.93 1.48 -14.42
C ARG A 131 14.77 0.82 -13.05
N VAL A 132 13.58 0.92 -12.45
CA VAL A 132 13.28 0.26 -11.17
C VAL A 132 13.48 -1.24 -11.30
N ALA A 133 12.93 -1.88 -12.34
CA ALA A 133 13.10 -3.32 -12.56
C ALA A 133 14.57 -3.74 -12.70
N ALA A 134 15.43 -2.91 -13.30
CA ALA A 134 16.85 -3.18 -13.44
C ALA A 134 17.64 -3.03 -12.12
N GLU A 135 17.13 -2.23 -11.18
CA GLU A 135 17.72 -2.00 -9.87
C GLU A 135 17.23 -3.01 -8.80
N LEU A 136 16.17 -3.79 -9.09
CA LEU A 136 15.66 -4.79 -8.16
C LEU A 136 16.66 -5.93 -7.97
N ALA A 137 16.84 -6.32 -6.70
CA ALA A 137 17.63 -7.49 -6.36
C ALA A 137 17.03 -8.74 -7.03
N LEU A 138 17.92 -9.60 -7.54
CA LEU A 138 17.50 -10.90 -8.06
C LEU A 138 16.84 -11.71 -6.94
N PRO A 139 15.70 -12.36 -7.21
CA PRO A 139 15.13 -13.34 -6.30
C PRO A 139 16.19 -14.37 -5.87
N ALA A 140 16.15 -14.85 -4.62
CA ALA A 140 17.15 -15.77 -4.06
C ALA A 140 17.46 -17.00 -4.96
N PRO A 141 16.49 -17.61 -5.67
CA PRO A 141 16.79 -18.70 -6.60
C PRO A 141 17.64 -18.29 -7.81
N LEU A 142 17.59 -17.01 -8.21
CA LEU A 142 18.34 -16.47 -9.34
C LEU A 142 19.67 -15.83 -8.92
N SER A 143 19.82 -15.42 -7.65
CA SER A 143 21.08 -14.86 -7.16
C SER A 143 22.22 -15.88 -7.08
N VAL A 144 21.89 -17.18 -7.02
CA VAL A 144 22.87 -18.28 -7.02
C VAL A 144 23.32 -18.70 -8.41
N VAL A 145 22.64 -18.24 -9.46
CA VAL A 145 23.00 -18.55 -10.84
C VAL A 145 24.12 -17.60 -11.27
N PRO A 146 25.34 -18.11 -11.57
CA PRO A 146 26.42 -17.26 -12.04
C PRO A 146 26.01 -16.56 -13.34
N SER A 147 26.35 -15.28 -13.46
CA SER A 147 26.03 -14.49 -14.65
C SER A 147 26.60 -15.18 -15.89
N LEU A 148 25.74 -15.51 -16.85
CA LEU A 148 26.15 -16.13 -18.09
C LEU A 148 27.13 -15.19 -18.80
N TRP A 149 28.40 -15.58 -18.83
CA TRP A 149 29.40 -14.86 -19.59
C TRP A 149 29.26 -15.25 -21.06
N LEU A 150 28.75 -14.33 -21.87
CA LEU A 150 28.75 -14.48 -23.32
C LEU A 150 30.04 -13.88 -23.89
N PRO A 151 30.82 -14.66 -24.67
CA PRO A 151 31.94 -14.13 -25.45
C PRO A 151 31.48 -12.94 -26.31
N PRO A 152 32.34 -11.96 -26.59
CA PRO A 152 32.00 -10.80 -27.41
C PRO A 152 31.41 -11.17 -28.78
N GLU A 153 31.85 -12.29 -29.39
CA GLU A 153 31.33 -12.73 -30.69
C GLU A 153 29.86 -13.16 -30.63
N ALA A 154 29.41 -13.69 -29.49
CA ALA A 154 28.04 -14.13 -29.26
C ALA A 154 27.07 -12.98 -28.89
N ARG A 155 27.59 -11.76 -28.66
CA ARG A 155 26.76 -10.56 -28.36
C ARG A 155 26.25 -9.86 -29.61
N LYS A 156 26.66 -10.29 -30.81
CA LYS A 156 26.09 -9.78 -32.06
C LYS A 156 24.61 -10.19 -32.10
N PRO A 157 23.67 -9.24 -32.27
CA PRO A 157 22.27 -9.59 -32.43
C PRO A 157 22.16 -10.54 -33.63
N PRO A 158 21.46 -11.68 -33.51
CA PRO A 158 21.24 -12.54 -34.67
C PRO A 158 20.51 -11.71 -35.74
N GLU A 159 20.94 -11.83 -37.00
CA GLU A 159 20.11 -11.41 -38.12
C GLU A 159 18.76 -12.10 -37.97
N ARG A 160 17.68 -11.31 -37.84
CA ARG A 160 16.34 -11.83 -37.56
C ARG A 160 15.97 -12.84 -38.65
N PRO A 161 15.84 -14.14 -38.34
CA PRO A 161 15.19 -15.04 -39.26
C PRO A 161 13.70 -14.70 -39.25
N ALA A 162 13.06 -14.66 -40.42
CA ALA A 162 11.62 -14.55 -40.52
C ALA A 162 10.98 -15.84 -39.99
N HIS A 163 10.66 -15.87 -38.69
CA HIS A 163 9.94 -16.99 -38.10
C HIS A 163 8.43 -16.83 -38.32
N PRO A 164 7.72 -17.89 -38.77
CA PRO A 164 6.27 -17.89 -38.80
C PRO A 164 5.72 -17.82 -37.37
N ALA A 165 4.59 -17.14 -37.20
CA ALA A 165 3.96 -16.91 -35.90
C ALA A 165 3.62 -18.24 -35.19
N VAL A 166 4.35 -18.55 -34.12
CA VAL A 166 4.00 -19.64 -33.21
C VAL A 166 2.78 -19.20 -32.39
N ARG A 167 1.66 -19.86 -32.61
CA ARG A 167 0.43 -19.69 -31.83
C ARG A 167 0.66 -20.32 -30.45
N LEU A 168 0.93 -19.50 -29.44
CA LEU A 168 0.91 -19.93 -28.05
C LEU A 168 -0.52 -20.38 -27.71
N GLU A 169 -0.74 -21.68 -27.56
CA GLU A 169 -1.95 -22.18 -26.93
C GLU A 169 -2.02 -21.62 -25.51
N ARG A 170 -3.13 -20.94 -25.22
CA ARG A 170 -3.42 -20.37 -23.90
C ARG A 170 -3.45 -21.50 -22.88
N CYS A 171 -2.40 -21.66 -22.08
CA CYS A 171 -2.51 -22.27 -20.76
C CYS A 171 -3.55 -21.47 -19.98
N ARG A 172 -4.76 -22.03 -19.84
CA ARG A 172 -5.81 -21.51 -18.97
C ARG A 172 -5.34 -21.71 -17.53
N LEU A 173 -4.63 -20.73 -16.99
CA LEU A 173 -4.45 -20.60 -15.55
C LEU A 173 -5.84 -20.49 -14.93
N ARG A 174 -6.12 -21.34 -13.94
CA ARG A 174 -7.36 -21.35 -13.17
C ARG A 174 -7.67 -19.94 -12.70
N THR A 175 -8.85 -19.46 -13.10
CA THR A 175 -9.48 -18.27 -12.53
C THR A 175 -9.66 -18.52 -11.03
N GLU A 176 -9.06 -17.66 -10.20
CA GLU A 176 -9.34 -17.66 -8.75
C GLU A 176 -10.84 -17.44 -8.51
N GLN A 177 -11.35 -18.14 -7.50
CA GLN A 177 -12.77 -18.12 -7.13
C GLN A 177 -13.19 -16.72 -6.63
N PRO A 178 -14.48 -16.36 -6.76
CA PRO A 178 -15.01 -15.10 -6.26
C PRO A 178 -14.75 -14.95 -4.75
N ARG A 179 -14.34 -13.74 -4.37
CA ARG A 179 -14.21 -13.30 -2.98
C ARG A 179 -15.54 -13.60 -2.26
N PRO A 180 -15.56 -14.37 -1.15
CA PRO A 180 -16.80 -14.60 -0.43
C PRO A 180 -17.34 -13.26 0.07
N PRO A 181 -18.67 -13.07 0.12
CA PRO A 181 -19.25 -11.86 0.67
C PRO A 181 -18.72 -11.66 2.09
N ARG A 182 -18.37 -10.41 2.42
CA ARG A 182 -18.08 -9.99 3.79
C ARG A 182 -19.21 -10.52 4.66
N ARG A 183 -18.91 -11.46 5.56
CA ARG A 183 -19.87 -11.91 6.57
C ARG A 183 -20.34 -10.67 7.32
N THR A 184 -21.63 -10.40 7.25
CA THR A 184 -22.33 -9.49 8.14
C THR A 184 -22.09 -10.00 9.56
N ARG A 185 -21.31 -9.27 10.34
CA ARG A 185 -21.05 -9.60 11.74
C ARG A 185 -22.17 -9.03 12.61
N CYS A 186 -22.53 -9.82 13.61
CA CYS A 186 -23.60 -9.55 14.55
C CYS A 186 -23.07 -8.59 15.64
N GLY A 187 -23.43 -7.31 15.57
CA GLY A 187 -23.81 -6.50 16.74
C GLY A 187 -22.81 -6.11 17.85
N THR A 188 -21.48 -6.26 17.72
CA THR A 188 -20.54 -5.91 18.84
C THR A 188 -19.35 -5.02 18.46
N ASP A 189 -19.30 -4.46 17.25
CA ASP A 189 -18.24 -3.53 16.87
C ASP A 189 -18.54 -2.13 17.44
N PRO A 190 -17.53 -1.38 17.92
CA PRO A 190 -17.75 -0.04 18.45
C PRO A 190 -18.27 0.89 17.34
N ALA A 191 -19.26 1.71 17.68
CA ALA A 191 -19.84 2.69 16.77
C ALA A 191 -18.96 3.96 16.63
N SER A 192 -18.06 4.19 17.59
CA SER A 192 -17.18 5.35 17.67
C SER A 192 -15.82 5.01 18.30
N PHE A 193 -14.84 5.90 18.13
CA PHE A 193 -13.55 5.82 18.80
C PHE A 193 -13.67 6.06 20.32
N GLY A 194 -14.65 6.85 20.78
CA GLY A 194 -14.96 6.95 22.21
C GLY A 194 -15.35 5.60 22.82
N GLU A 195 -16.27 4.88 22.17
CA GLU A 195 -16.68 3.54 22.61
C GLU A 195 -15.50 2.55 22.55
N LEU A 196 -14.66 2.66 21.51
CA LEU A 196 -13.46 1.84 21.37
C LEU A 196 -12.48 2.02 22.54
N VAL A 197 -12.25 3.27 22.99
CA VAL A 197 -11.36 3.56 24.13
C VAL A 197 -11.95 3.01 25.42
N ASP A 198 -13.25 3.20 25.66
CA ASP A 198 -13.92 2.70 26.86
C ASP A 198 -13.82 1.17 26.97
N ARG A 199 -13.90 0.49 25.82
CA ARG A 199 -13.86 -0.97 25.70
C ARG A 199 -12.45 -1.54 25.51
N PHE A 200 -11.40 -0.72 25.55
CA PHE A 200 -10.02 -1.20 25.33
C PHE A 200 -9.57 -2.22 26.37
N HIS A 201 -10.15 -2.17 27.58
CA HIS A 201 -9.91 -3.15 28.63
C HIS A 201 -10.36 -4.59 28.30
N GLU A 202 -11.14 -4.78 27.23
CA GLU A 202 -11.53 -6.10 26.70
C GLU A 202 -10.34 -6.88 26.11
N PHE A 203 -9.20 -6.24 25.90
CA PHE A 203 -7.98 -6.85 25.36
C PHE A 203 -6.90 -7.05 26.44
N PRO A 204 -6.77 -8.24 27.06
CA PRO A 204 -5.88 -8.44 28.21
C PRO A 204 -4.39 -8.30 27.92
N LEU A 205 -3.98 -8.49 26.66
CA LEU A 205 -2.58 -8.40 26.23
C LEU A 205 -2.25 -7.09 25.51
N LEU A 206 -3.24 -6.23 25.29
CA LEU A 206 -3.04 -4.90 24.74
C LEU A 206 -3.14 -3.86 25.85
N GLU A 207 -2.23 -2.89 25.82
CA GLU A 207 -2.26 -1.77 26.76
C GLU A 207 -2.25 -0.44 26.00
N PHE A 208 -3.32 0.34 26.15
CA PHE A 208 -3.40 1.67 25.57
C PHE A 208 -2.60 2.65 26.43
N THR A 209 -1.55 3.20 25.83
CA THR A 209 -0.60 4.11 26.49
C THR A 209 -0.67 5.51 25.90
N GLY A 210 -1.37 5.68 24.79
CA GLY A 210 -1.54 6.95 24.08
C GLY A 210 -2.50 7.94 24.74
N ASP A 211 -2.63 9.12 24.14
CA ASP A 211 -3.59 10.15 24.57
C ASP A 211 -4.96 9.89 23.95
N SER A 212 -5.96 9.59 24.80
CA SER A 212 -7.34 9.34 24.36
C SER A 212 -7.98 10.52 23.62
N LYS A 213 -7.51 11.76 23.82
CA LYS A 213 -8.06 12.94 23.14
C LYS A 213 -7.87 12.88 21.63
N GLU A 214 -6.70 12.41 21.18
CA GLU A 214 -6.39 12.23 19.76
C GLU A 214 -7.30 11.18 19.12
N THR A 215 -7.57 10.10 19.86
CA THR A 215 -8.49 9.04 19.45
C THR A 215 -9.92 9.56 19.33
N LEU A 216 -10.41 10.32 20.33
CA LEU A 216 -11.75 10.90 20.35
C LEU A 216 -11.98 11.93 19.23
N ALA A 217 -10.93 12.67 18.82
CA ALA A 217 -11.03 13.65 17.74
C ALA A 217 -11.40 13.02 16.38
N LEU A 218 -11.22 11.69 16.24
CA LEU A 218 -11.59 10.95 15.03
C LEU A 218 -13.11 10.80 14.86
N ASP A 219 -13.90 10.93 15.93
CA ASP A 219 -15.36 10.80 15.86
C ASP A 219 -16.03 11.92 15.07
N GLY A 220 -15.35 13.07 14.93
CA GLY A 220 -15.81 14.19 14.09
C GLY A 220 -15.60 13.99 12.59
N GLN A 221 -14.98 12.89 12.16
CA GLN A 221 -14.63 12.65 10.76
C GLN A 221 -15.77 11.92 10.03
N ALA A 222 -15.99 12.25 8.76
CA ALA A 222 -17.08 11.68 7.96
C ALA A 222 -17.03 10.14 7.87
N ASP A 223 -15.82 9.58 7.83
CA ASP A 223 -15.57 8.13 7.78
C ASP A 223 -15.32 7.49 9.17
N GLY A 224 -15.47 8.27 10.25
CA GLY A 224 -15.16 7.88 11.63
C GLY A 224 -15.73 6.53 12.06
N PRO A 225 -17.04 6.24 11.87
CA PRO A 225 -17.61 4.95 12.24
C PRO A 225 -17.00 3.76 11.48
N GLY A 226 -16.65 3.94 10.20
CA GLY A 226 -15.97 2.91 9.41
C GLY A 226 -14.55 2.66 9.91
N TRP A 227 -13.85 3.73 10.30
CA TRP A 227 -12.52 3.65 10.87
C TRP A 227 -12.52 3.02 12.26
N ALA A 228 -13.50 3.31 13.12
CA ALA A 228 -13.63 2.69 14.45
C ALA A 228 -13.75 1.16 14.34
N ARG A 229 -14.61 0.68 13.44
CA ARG A 229 -14.80 -0.77 13.19
C ARG A 229 -13.52 -1.43 12.67
N LEU A 230 -12.86 -0.82 11.69
CA LEU A 230 -11.61 -1.36 11.16
C LEU A 230 -10.47 -1.34 12.20
N THR A 231 -10.46 -0.34 13.08
CA THR A 231 -9.52 -0.27 14.20
C THR A 231 -9.78 -1.42 15.17
N TRP A 232 -11.05 -1.67 15.51
CA TRP A 232 -11.45 -2.79 16.37
C TRP A 232 -11.05 -4.15 15.79
N ASP A 233 -11.25 -4.36 14.49
CA ASP A 233 -10.79 -5.57 13.78
C ASP A 233 -9.26 -5.73 13.91
N GLY A 234 -8.51 -4.63 13.77
CA GLY A 234 -7.05 -4.60 13.92
C GLY A 234 -6.59 -4.92 15.34
N LEU A 235 -7.22 -4.35 16.36
CA LEU A 235 -6.94 -4.61 17.77
C LEU A 235 -7.26 -6.06 18.14
N THR A 236 -8.39 -6.58 17.67
CA THR A 236 -8.76 -7.98 17.91
C THR A 236 -7.74 -8.94 17.30
N ALA A 237 -7.29 -8.69 16.07
CA ALA A 237 -6.23 -9.48 15.45
C ALA A 237 -4.89 -9.34 16.21
N LEU A 238 -4.55 -8.15 16.71
CA LEU A 238 -3.35 -7.93 17.53
C LEU A 238 -3.39 -8.70 18.86
N GLN A 239 -4.54 -8.74 19.53
CA GLN A 239 -4.73 -9.54 20.74
C GLN A 239 -4.49 -11.03 20.48
N GLU A 240 -5.09 -11.59 19.44
CA GLU A 240 -4.91 -13.00 19.08
C GLU A 240 -3.47 -13.33 18.67
N TYR A 241 -2.82 -12.38 17.97
CA TYR A 241 -1.40 -12.47 17.67
C TYR A 241 -0.57 -12.45 18.96
N ALA A 242 -0.85 -11.56 19.91
CA ALA A 242 -0.15 -11.49 21.19
C ALA A 242 -0.29 -12.81 21.97
N ASP A 243 -1.50 -13.38 21.99
CA ASP A 243 -1.77 -14.69 22.61
C ASP A 243 -0.93 -15.82 21.97
N ALA A 244 -0.75 -15.78 20.65
CA ALA A 244 0.12 -16.74 19.95
C ALA A 244 1.61 -16.43 20.17
N ALA A 245 2.00 -15.16 20.20
CA ALA A 245 3.40 -14.74 20.34
C ALA A 245 3.95 -15.08 21.73
N VAL A 246 3.17 -14.84 22.79
CA VAL A 246 3.53 -15.22 24.17
C VAL A 246 3.71 -16.74 24.32
N ARG A 247 2.98 -17.54 23.53
CA ARG A 247 3.12 -19.01 23.48
C ARG A 247 4.21 -19.49 22.52
N GLY A 248 4.86 -18.58 21.79
CA GLY A 248 5.86 -18.93 20.76
C GLY A 248 5.26 -19.55 19.49
N GLU A 249 3.95 -19.42 19.28
CA GLU A 249 3.21 -20.03 18.17
C GLU A 249 2.96 -19.06 16.99
N ALA A 250 3.24 -17.76 17.15
CA ALA A 250 2.95 -16.75 16.12
C ALA A 250 3.74 -16.92 14.82
N GLY A 251 4.94 -17.53 14.89
CA GLY A 251 5.75 -17.85 13.71
C GLY A 251 6.34 -16.66 12.95
N GLY A 252 6.32 -15.46 13.53
CA GLY A 252 6.80 -14.23 12.90
C GLY A 252 6.24 -12.97 13.55
N ASP A 253 6.36 -11.84 12.86
CA ASP A 253 5.73 -10.59 13.29
C ASP A 253 4.24 -10.51 12.95
N PHE A 254 3.55 -9.49 13.44
CA PHE A 254 2.12 -9.31 13.23
C PHE A 254 1.72 -9.23 11.74
N LYS A 255 2.60 -8.72 10.86
CA LYS A 255 2.30 -8.70 9.43
C LYS A 255 2.28 -10.12 8.85
N GLN A 256 3.28 -10.94 9.20
CA GLN A 256 3.31 -12.36 8.80
C GLN A 256 2.10 -13.13 9.35
N TRP A 257 1.67 -12.81 10.57
CA TRP A 257 0.44 -13.34 11.16
C TRP A 257 -0.80 -12.98 10.34
N CYS A 258 -0.92 -11.74 9.86
CA CYS A 258 -2.00 -11.34 8.97
C CYS A 258 -1.95 -12.10 7.63
N GLU A 259 -0.75 -12.34 7.07
CA GLU A 259 -0.57 -13.08 5.81
C GLU A 259 -0.99 -14.55 5.93
N HIS A 260 -0.80 -15.14 7.11
CA HIS A 260 -1.04 -16.56 7.39
C HIS A 260 -2.01 -16.77 8.55
N THR A 261 -3.07 -15.96 8.63
CA THR A 261 -4.00 -15.97 9.77
C THR A 261 -4.60 -17.37 9.98
N PRO A 262 -4.39 -17.98 11.17
CA PRO A 262 -4.92 -19.30 11.46
C PRO A 262 -6.45 -19.39 11.33
N PRO A 263 -7.01 -20.56 10.98
CA PRO A 263 -8.45 -20.76 10.95
C PRO A 263 -9.07 -20.47 12.33
N GLY A 264 -10.11 -19.63 12.36
CA GLY A 264 -10.79 -19.22 13.60
C GLY A 264 -10.34 -17.86 14.14
N CYS A 265 -9.17 -17.36 13.75
CA CYS A 265 -8.68 -16.03 14.11
C CYS A 265 -9.27 -14.92 13.23
N HIS A 266 -9.27 -13.70 13.77
CA HIS A 266 -9.64 -12.46 13.12
C HIS A 266 -8.65 -12.11 12.01
N ARG A 267 -9.19 -11.96 10.79
CA ARG A 267 -8.40 -11.55 9.63
C ARG A 267 -8.33 -10.04 9.56
N PHE A 268 -7.12 -9.52 9.74
CA PHE A 268 -6.81 -8.13 9.40
C PHE A 268 -6.08 -8.07 8.05
N PRO A 269 -6.37 -7.08 7.17
CA PRO A 269 -5.71 -7.01 5.86
C PRO A 269 -4.18 -6.84 6.00
N PRO A 270 -3.34 -7.76 5.46
CA PRO A 270 -1.89 -7.69 5.63
C PRO A 270 -1.24 -6.41 5.09
N ARG A 271 -1.87 -5.77 4.10
CA ARG A 271 -1.43 -4.49 3.53
C ARG A 271 -1.61 -3.31 4.47
N LYS A 272 -2.58 -3.41 5.37
CA LYS A 272 -2.84 -2.39 6.37
C LYS A 272 -1.94 -2.56 7.60
N ALA A 273 -1.28 -3.71 7.75
CA ALA A 273 -0.24 -3.94 8.75
C ALA A 273 1.14 -3.56 8.20
N VAL A 274 1.75 -2.54 8.80
CA VAL A 274 3.08 -2.04 8.42
C VAL A 274 4.08 -2.45 9.50
N ARG A 275 5.15 -3.18 9.11
CA ARG A 275 6.21 -3.66 10.03
C ARG A 275 7.00 -2.51 10.66
N GLY A 276 7.20 -1.43 9.91
CA GLY A 276 8.00 -0.30 10.33
C GLY A 276 7.80 0.93 9.45
N GLU A 277 8.07 2.10 10.03
CA GLU A 277 8.07 3.36 9.29
C GLU A 277 9.16 3.37 8.20
N SER A 278 8.95 4.20 7.16
CA SER A 278 9.95 4.35 6.10
C SER A 278 11.32 4.76 6.64
N ARG A 279 12.41 4.34 5.96
CA ARG A 279 13.79 4.64 6.35
C ARG A 279 14.05 6.16 6.51
N THR A 280 13.36 6.96 5.72
CA THR A 280 13.40 8.43 5.78
C THR A 280 12.78 8.98 7.05
N VAL A 281 11.66 8.41 7.52
CA VAL A 281 11.00 8.79 8.78
C VAL A 281 11.83 8.38 9.99
N ALA A 282 12.40 7.17 9.96
CA ALA A 282 13.19 6.64 11.07
C ALA A 282 14.52 7.39 11.29
N SER A 283 15.11 7.97 10.24
CA SER A 283 16.38 8.71 10.30
C SER A 283 16.23 10.20 10.61
N HIS A 284 15.03 10.78 10.45
CA HIS A 284 14.81 12.20 10.67
C HIS A 284 14.43 12.51 12.12
N GLY A 285 15.29 13.20 12.87
CA GLY A 285 15.14 13.40 14.32
C GLY A 285 13.80 14.01 14.78
N LYS A 286 13.19 14.91 13.99
CA LYS A 286 11.86 15.48 14.31
C LYS A 286 10.73 14.45 14.20
N TRP A 287 10.74 13.62 13.15
CA TRP A 287 9.67 12.63 12.92
C TRP A 287 9.85 11.39 13.77
N LYS A 288 11.10 10.98 14.00
CA LYS A 288 11.44 9.95 14.98
C LYS A 288 10.87 10.30 16.36
N ARG A 289 11.01 11.56 16.80
CA ARG A 289 10.45 12.02 18.09
C ARG A 289 8.92 11.88 18.19
N GLN A 290 8.18 12.00 17.09
CA GLN A 290 6.73 11.82 17.14
C GLN A 290 6.30 10.36 17.25
N ARG A 291 7.15 9.43 16.77
CA ARG A 291 6.96 7.99 16.99
C ARG A 291 7.60 7.51 18.29
N MET A 292 8.23 8.38 19.07
CA MET A 292 8.60 8.09 20.46
C MET A 292 7.33 8.21 21.29
N LEU A 293 6.56 7.14 21.36
CA LEU A 293 5.26 7.12 22.03
C LEU A 293 5.40 6.61 23.46
N PRO A 294 4.49 7.02 24.36
CA PRO A 294 4.52 6.62 25.76
C PRO A 294 4.51 5.10 25.91
N VAL A 295 5.31 4.59 26.85
CA VAL A 295 5.31 3.20 27.31
C VAL A 295 5.57 3.16 28.82
N PRO A 296 5.18 2.09 29.54
CA PRO A 296 5.52 1.95 30.95
C PRO A 296 7.03 1.91 31.19
N ALA A 297 7.46 2.36 32.38
CA ALA A 297 8.87 2.39 32.77
C ALA A 297 9.54 1.01 32.80
N VAL A 298 8.76 -0.07 32.93
CA VAL A 298 9.24 -1.46 32.87
C VAL A 298 9.71 -1.85 31.46
N VAL A 299 9.17 -1.22 30.42
CA VAL A 299 9.55 -1.44 29.02
C VAL A 299 10.79 -0.62 28.67
N ASP A 300 10.77 0.67 28.99
CA ASP A 300 11.90 1.58 28.80
C ASP A 300 11.94 2.61 29.93
N SER A 301 13.11 2.78 30.55
CA SER A 301 13.31 3.71 31.67
C SER A 301 13.02 5.19 31.34
N SER A 302 13.01 5.57 30.06
CA SER A 302 12.64 6.91 29.59
C SER A 302 11.11 7.10 29.44
N CYS A 303 10.32 6.06 29.68
CA CYS A 303 8.88 5.98 29.47
C CYS A 303 8.44 6.28 28.02
N ARG A 304 9.34 6.17 27.05
CA ARG A 304 9.04 6.36 25.63
C ARG A 304 9.79 5.33 24.79
N ALA A 305 9.10 4.74 23.82
CA ALA A 305 9.68 3.80 22.86
C ALA A 305 9.36 4.21 21.42
N PHE A 306 10.23 3.84 20.49
CA PHE A 306 9.99 4.09 19.07
C PHE A 306 8.99 3.06 18.51
N MET A 307 7.82 3.51 18.10
CA MET A 307 6.76 2.68 17.51
C MET A 307 6.68 2.90 16.00
N GLY A 308 7.54 2.19 15.26
CA GLY A 308 7.54 2.20 13.80
C GLY A 308 6.42 1.35 13.19
N ALA A 309 6.04 0.27 13.87
CA ALA A 309 4.97 -0.60 13.43
C ALA A 309 3.62 0.11 13.60
N HIS A 310 2.77 0.02 12.57
CA HIS A 310 1.46 0.66 12.63
C HIS A 310 0.41 0.01 11.72
N LEU A 311 -0.86 0.25 12.05
CA LEU A 311 -2.01 -0.14 11.22
C LEU A 311 -2.54 1.06 10.45
N ARG A 312 -2.94 0.85 9.19
CA ARG A 312 -3.60 1.86 8.34
C ARG A 312 -5.11 1.69 8.41
N ILE A 313 -5.80 2.69 8.93
CA ILE A 313 -7.25 2.63 9.14
C ILE A 313 -7.96 3.48 8.07
N GLY A 314 -7.51 3.40 6.81
CA GLY A 314 -8.11 4.12 5.67
C GLY A 314 -7.10 4.54 4.62
N GLY A 315 -7.60 4.98 3.46
CA GLY A 315 -6.79 5.51 2.37
C GLY A 315 -6.53 7.02 2.51
N GLY A 316 -5.34 7.47 2.14
CA GLY A 316 -5.00 8.89 1.99
C GLY A 316 -4.10 9.46 3.09
N GLY A 317 -3.69 10.72 2.92
CA GLY A 317 -2.75 11.41 3.81
C GLY A 317 -3.30 11.80 5.19
N THR A 318 -4.62 11.72 5.39
CA THR A 318 -5.32 12.06 6.64
C THR A 318 -5.92 10.86 7.34
N ALA A 319 -5.86 9.66 6.75
CA ALA A 319 -6.45 8.47 7.34
C ALA A 319 -5.77 8.09 8.67
N PRO A 320 -6.51 7.59 9.67
CA PRO A 320 -5.95 7.29 10.97
C PRO A 320 -4.90 6.18 10.93
N ARG A 321 -3.99 6.24 11.91
CA ARG A 321 -2.95 5.26 12.14
C ARG A 321 -3.00 4.78 13.58
N VAL A 322 -2.80 3.48 13.75
CA VAL A 322 -2.62 2.84 15.07
C VAL A 322 -1.16 2.48 15.19
N HIS A 323 -0.38 3.22 15.99
CA HIS A 323 1.01 2.87 16.26
C HIS A 323 1.10 1.99 17.50
N TYR A 324 1.90 0.94 17.39
CA TYR A 324 2.07 -0.02 18.48
C TYR A 324 3.53 -0.48 18.61
N LEU A 325 3.86 -0.95 19.80
CA LEU A 325 5.09 -1.68 20.12
C LEU A 325 4.73 -3.11 20.48
N ASP A 326 5.29 -4.06 19.75
CA ASP A 326 5.27 -5.46 20.13
C ASP A 326 6.39 -5.74 21.14
N ASP A 327 6.00 -6.04 22.38
CA ASP A 327 6.88 -6.44 23.47
C ASP A 327 6.44 -7.80 24.07
N CYS A 328 5.87 -8.68 23.23
CA CYS A 328 5.42 -10.01 23.66
C CYS A 328 6.57 -10.89 24.18
N SER A 329 7.80 -10.64 23.75
CA SER A 329 8.99 -11.37 24.25
C SER A 329 9.54 -10.82 25.57
N GLY A 330 9.21 -9.57 25.92
CA GLY A 330 9.64 -8.91 27.16
C GLY A 330 8.54 -8.95 28.21
N SER A 331 7.65 -7.96 28.19
CA SER A 331 6.51 -7.84 29.11
C SER A 331 5.36 -8.81 28.83
N GLY A 332 5.36 -9.47 27.67
CA GLY A 332 4.25 -10.32 27.23
C GLY A 332 3.06 -9.52 26.68
N ARG A 333 3.25 -8.24 26.37
CA ARG A 333 2.17 -7.32 25.96
C ARG A 333 2.52 -6.58 24.68
N ILE A 334 1.47 -6.03 24.05
CA ILE A 334 1.59 -5.07 22.98
C ILE A 334 1.09 -3.72 23.49
N TYR A 335 1.90 -2.68 23.32
CA TYR A 335 1.57 -1.33 23.76
C TYR A 335 1.07 -0.51 22.58
N VAL A 336 -0.17 -0.02 22.65
CA VAL A 336 -0.75 0.87 21.65
C VAL A 336 -0.54 2.31 22.09
N GLY A 337 0.48 2.96 21.54
CA GLY A 337 0.92 4.28 21.96
C GLY A 337 0.23 5.44 21.24
N TYR A 338 -0.49 5.18 20.15
CA TYR A 338 -1.23 6.22 19.42
C TYR A 338 -2.33 5.62 18.55
N ILE A 339 -3.53 6.20 18.63
CA ILE A 339 -4.62 6.02 17.68
C ILE A 339 -5.08 7.44 17.31
N GLY A 340 -4.90 7.84 16.06
CA GLY A 340 -5.20 9.20 15.67
C GLY A 340 -4.94 9.43 14.19
N LEU A 341 -5.18 10.66 13.72
CA LEU A 341 -4.84 11.04 12.36
C LEU A 341 -3.35 10.83 12.08
N HIS A 342 -2.97 10.76 10.81
CA HIS A 342 -1.58 10.52 10.45
C HIS A 342 -0.61 11.52 11.12
N LEU A 343 0.34 11.02 11.94
CA LEU A 343 1.38 11.83 12.59
C LEU A 343 2.23 12.58 11.56
N THR A 344 2.80 13.73 11.95
CA THR A 344 3.50 14.55 10.97
C THR A 344 4.75 13.89 10.40
N ASN A 345 4.88 13.97 9.09
CA ASN A 345 6.04 13.53 8.33
C ASN A 345 6.58 14.74 7.53
N THR A 346 7.24 14.56 6.40
CA THR A 346 7.68 15.58 5.39
C THR A 346 6.56 16.49 4.82
N ARG A 347 5.44 16.60 5.56
CA ARG A 347 4.07 16.53 5.04
C ARG A 347 3.02 17.27 5.84
N THR A 348 3.28 17.54 7.11
CA THR A 348 2.39 18.37 7.93
C THR A 348 3.30 19.33 8.66
N ASN A 349 3.42 20.53 8.08
CA ASN A 349 4.03 21.67 8.75
C ASN A 349 3.11 22.17 9.85
#